data_AF-X0QDB6-F1
#
_entry.id   AF-X0QDB6-F1
#
_cell.length_a   1.000
_cell.length_b   1.000
_cell.length_c   1.000
_cell.angle_alpha   90.00
_cell.angle_beta   90.00
_cell.angle_gamma   90.00
#
_symmetry.space_group_name_H-M   'P 1'
#
loop_
_entity.id
_entity.type
_entity.pdbx_description
1 polymer ?
#
loop_
_entity_poly.entity_id
_entity_poly.type
_entity_poly.pdbx_seq_one_letter_code
_entity_poly.pdbx_strand_id
1 'polypeptide(L)'
;MTRPRVRSADGSGELPIASYELFTSTEILGKMAMERMLARLSTRRYPVGLEPVGEQVAEQSRSTSKSAVSRKFVAMTETALDELLSRDLSGLELVALMIDGVHFAESCCIVALGIDLDGHKHPLALVEGATENATVVADLLVDLRERGLDVTRPMLVGLDGSKALRKAVLDVLDRPVIQRCQLHKIRNVKADLPQRLRGSVGRRMTDAYHAASALEAEAALRALASSAPTPVRRPACVRAWTRRSPCCGWACRPPSPAHCARPTQLSR
;
A
#
# COMPACT_ATOMS: atom_id res chain seq x y z
N MET A 1 -3.56 -5.15 -44.70
CA MET A 1 -2.42 -6.07 -44.78
C MET A 1 -2.97 -7.49 -44.92
N THR A 2 -2.52 -8.25 -45.91
CA THR A 2 -2.98 -9.63 -46.13
C THR A 2 -2.13 -10.58 -45.29
N ARG A 3 -2.77 -11.49 -44.53
CA ARG A 3 -2.06 -12.50 -43.72
C ARG A 3 -1.22 -13.40 -44.67
N PRO A 4 0.11 -13.46 -44.53
CA PRO A 4 0.91 -14.40 -45.28
C PRO A 4 0.56 -15.83 -44.84
N ARG A 5 0.48 -16.75 -45.81
CA ARG A 5 0.08 -18.14 -45.62
C ARG A 5 1.18 -19.05 -46.15
N VAL A 6 1.65 -19.98 -45.32
CA VAL A 6 2.61 -21.02 -45.73
C VAL A 6 1.91 -22.36 -45.64
N ARG A 7 2.07 -23.23 -46.64
CA ARG A 7 1.53 -24.59 -46.60
C ARG A 7 2.66 -25.61 -46.57
N SER A 8 2.40 -26.75 -45.94
CA SER A 8 3.33 -27.87 -45.94
C SER A 8 3.51 -28.44 -47.35
N ALA A 9 4.70 -28.94 -47.65
CA ALA A 9 5.02 -29.50 -48.97
C ALA A 9 4.23 -30.79 -49.29
N ASP A 10 3.82 -31.52 -48.26
CA ASP A 10 2.97 -32.72 -48.34
C ASP A 10 1.46 -32.40 -48.44
N GLY A 11 1.08 -31.12 -48.43
CA GLY A 11 -0.31 -30.69 -48.49
C GLY A 11 -1.12 -30.94 -47.22
N SER A 12 -0.51 -31.43 -46.14
CA SER A 12 -1.17 -31.72 -44.86
C SER A 12 -1.81 -30.50 -44.19
N GLY A 13 -1.38 -29.27 -44.49
CA GLY A 13 -2.05 -28.08 -43.97
C GLY A 13 -1.33 -26.75 -44.15
N GLU A 14 -1.88 -25.74 -43.49
CA GLU A 14 -1.25 -24.43 -43.34
C GLU A 14 -0.33 -24.44 -42.12
N LEU A 15 0.89 -23.95 -42.28
CA LEU A 15 1.91 -23.87 -41.24
C LEU A 15 1.89 -22.49 -40.57
N PRO A 16 2.09 -22.43 -39.24
CA PRO A 16 2.23 -21.18 -38.53
C PRO A 16 3.48 -20.44 -39.01
N ILE A 17 3.37 -19.13 -39.18
CA ILE A 17 4.52 -18.26 -39.44
C ILE A 17 4.87 -17.61 -38.12
N ALA A 18 5.89 -18.13 -37.44
CA ALA A 18 6.26 -17.71 -36.09
C ALA A 18 6.44 -16.19 -35.96
N SER A 19 7.04 -15.54 -36.95
CA SER A 19 7.18 -14.07 -36.96
C SER A 19 5.83 -13.35 -37.05
N TYR A 20 4.90 -13.84 -37.88
CA TYR A 20 3.57 -13.26 -37.98
C TYR A 20 2.76 -13.44 -36.71
N GLU A 21 2.83 -14.61 -36.07
CA GLU A 21 2.17 -14.88 -34.79
C GLU A 21 2.73 -13.97 -33.69
N LEU A 22 4.04 -13.82 -33.62
CA LEU A 22 4.69 -12.92 -32.69
C LEU A 22 4.24 -11.46 -32.87
N PHE A 23 4.24 -10.95 -34.10
CA PHE A 23 3.88 -9.55 -34.38
C PHE A 23 2.37 -9.26 -34.38
N THR A 24 1.52 -10.30 -34.46
CA THR A 24 0.07 -10.18 -34.25
C THR A 24 -0.35 -10.43 -32.81
N SER A 25 0.56 -10.87 -31.95
CA SER A 25 0.31 -11.08 -30.53
C SER A 25 -0.15 -9.79 -29.85
N THR A 26 -1.31 -9.86 -29.20
CA THR A 26 -1.81 -8.77 -28.35
C THR A 26 -1.03 -8.63 -27.06
N GLU A 27 -0.29 -9.67 -26.65
CA GLU A 27 0.46 -9.72 -25.41
C GLU A 27 1.65 -8.74 -25.42
N ILE A 28 2.46 -8.76 -26.48
CA ILE A 28 3.61 -7.86 -26.63
C ILE A 28 3.14 -6.40 -26.65
N LEU A 29 2.13 -6.11 -27.47
CA LEU A 29 1.55 -4.77 -27.57
C LEU A 29 0.88 -4.34 -26.26
N GLY A 30 0.32 -5.29 -25.51
CA GLY A 30 -0.24 -5.10 -24.18
C GLY A 30 0.82 -4.69 -23.18
N LYS A 31 1.87 -5.51 -23.04
CA LYS A 31 3.00 -5.25 -22.13
C LYS A 31 3.67 -3.91 -22.42
N MET A 32 3.90 -3.62 -23.70
CA MET A 32 4.40 -2.32 -24.17
C MET A 32 3.50 -1.14 -23.77
N ALA A 33 2.18 -1.32 -23.81
CA ALA A 33 1.23 -0.29 -23.40
C ALA A 33 1.25 -0.09 -21.88
N MET A 34 1.26 -1.20 -21.14
CA MET A 34 1.36 -1.22 -19.67
C MET A 34 2.61 -0.51 -19.18
N GLU A 35 3.80 -0.91 -19.65
CA GLU A 35 5.08 -0.34 -19.23
C GLU A 35 5.13 1.18 -19.44
N ARG A 36 4.73 1.65 -20.63
CA ARG A 36 4.72 3.08 -20.96
C ARG A 36 3.75 3.88 -20.10
N MET A 37 2.55 3.34 -19.87
CA MET A 37 1.56 4.02 -19.04
C MET A 37 1.94 4.04 -17.56
N LEU A 38 2.55 2.96 -17.05
CA LEU A 38 3.14 2.93 -15.71
C LEU A 38 4.32 3.92 -15.60
N ALA A 39 5.06 4.16 -16.69
CA ALA A 39 6.05 5.24 -16.81
C ALA A 39 5.43 6.64 -17.01
N ARG A 40 4.13 6.80 -16.74
CA ARG A 40 3.37 8.06 -16.77
C ARG A 40 3.10 8.66 -18.16
N LEU A 41 3.20 7.88 -19.23
CA LEU A 41 2.66 8.30 -20.52
C LEU A 41 1.14 8.14 -20.54
N SER A 42 0.41 9.25 -20.73
CA SER A 42 -1.03 9.16 -20.93
C SER A 42 -1.35 8.53 -22.29
N THR A 43 -2.54 7.94 -22.43
CA THR A 43 -3.03 7.42 -23.71
C THR A 43 -3.03 8.45 -24.84
N ARG A 44 -3.11 9.75 -24.52
CA ARG A 44 -3.06 10.86 -25.50
C ARG A 44 -1.64 11.14 -25.97
N ARG A 45 -0.64 10.94 -25.10
CA ARG A 45 0.78 11.13 -25.40
C ARG A 45 1.50 9.82 -25.73
N TYR A 46 0.77 8.71 -25.82
CA TYR A 46 1.32 7.39 -26.12
C TYR A 46 2.26 7.37 -27.35
N PRO A 47 1.96 8.07 -28.46
CA PRO A 47 2.86 8.11 -29.61
C PRO A 47 4.28 8.62 -29.32
N VAL A 48 4.47 9.46 -28.29
CA VAL A 48 5.79 9.99 -27.90
C VAL A 48 6.73 8.90 -27.40
N GLY A 49 6.19 7.81 -26.84
CA GLY A 49 6.99 6.69 -26.36
C GLY A 49 7.23 5.61 -27.42
N LEU A 50 6.79 5.80 -28.65
CA LEU A 50 6.96 4.83 -29.74
C LEU A 50 8.22 5.15 -30.55
N GLU A 51 8.84 4.10 -31.06
CA GLU A 51 9.92 4.27 -32.03
C GLU A 51 9.36 4.84 -33.34
N PRO A 52 10.10 5.70 -34.05
CA PRO A 52 9.69 6.20 -35.35
C PRO A 52 9.57 5.07 -36.37
N VAL A 53 8.40 4.93 -36.98
CA VAL A 53 8.11 3.88 -38.00
C VAL A 53 7.86 4.44 -39.40
N GLY A 54 8.08 5.75 -39.58
CA GLY A 54 7.77 6.48 -40.80
C GLY A 54 6.30 6.95 -40.89
N GLU A 55 6.07 8.02 -41.65
CA GLU A 55 4.77 8.70 -41.73
C GLU A 55 3.65 7.79 -42.26
N GLN A 56 3.92 7.03 -43.32
CA GLN A 56 2.95 6.12 -43.92
C GLN A 56 2.43 5.07 -42.93
N VAL A 57 3.32 4.51 -42.11
CA VAL A 57 2.96 3.51 -41.10
C VAL A 57 2.22 4.17 -39.93
N ALA A 58 2.66 5.36 -39.51
CA ALA A 58 2.03 6.12 -38.44
C ALA A 58 0.58 6.51 -38.80
N GLU A 59 0.31 6.93 -40.03
CA GLU A 59 -1.02 7.29 -40.52
C GLU A 59 -1.98 6.10 -40.61
N GLN A 60 -1.45 4.91 -40.92
CA GLN A 60 -2.26 3.69 -41.04
C GLN A 60 -2.42 2.93 -39.71
N SER A 61 -1.65 3.27 -38.68
CA SER A 61 -1.66 2.57 -37.39
C SER A 61 -2.96 2.80 -36.63
N ARG A 62 -3.69 1.72 -36.38
CA ARG A 62 -4.93 1.74 -35.57
C ARG A 62 -4.74 1.24 -34.14
N SER A 63 -3.62 0.55 -33.89
CA SER A 63 -3.34 -0.14 -32.63
C SER A 63 -2.79 0.78 -31.53
N THR A 64 -2.47 2.03 -31.89
CA THR A 64 -1.89 3.08 -31.03
C THR A 64 -2.89 4.18 -30.66
N SER A 65 -4.16 4.06 -31.10
CA SER A 65 -5.22 5.00 -30.73
C SER A 65 -5.47 4.99 -29.22
N LYS A 66 -5.98 6.12 -28.67
CA LYS A 66 -6.31 6.27 -27.24
C LYS A 66 -7.07 5.06 -26.69
N SER A 67 -8.14 4.66 -27.37
CA SER A 67 -9.01 3.57 -26.91
C SER A 67 -8.36 2.20 -27.05
N ALA A 68 -7.54 1.98 -28.08
CA ALA A 68 -6.80 0.72 -28.24
C ALA A 68 -5.74 0.55 -27.14
N VAL A 69 -4.99 1.60 -26.84
CA VAL A 69 -4.00 1.62 -25.75
C VAL A 69 -4.68 1.43 -24.39
N SER A 70 -5.81 2.12 -24.16
CA SER A 70 -6.57 1.98 -22.91
C SER A 70 -7.05 0.55 -22.67
N ARG A 71 -7.63 -0.12 -23.68
CA ARG A 71 -8.10 -1.51 -23.53
C ARG A 71 -6.96 -2.48 -23.23
N LYS A 72 -5.83 -2.30 -23.90
CA LYS A 72 -4.61 -3.10 -23.66
C LYS A 72 -4.08 -2.90 -22.25
N PHE A 73 -4.00 -1.64 -21.81
CA PHE A 73 -3.58 -1.30 -20.46
C PHE A 73 -4.47 -1.99 -19.43
N VAL A 74 -5.79 -1.81 -19.52
CA VAL A 74 -6.77 -2.41 -18.61
C VAL A 74 -6.57 -3.92 -18.53
N ALA A 75 -6.60 -4.62 -19.66
CA ALA A 75 -6.46 -6.09 -19.69
C ALA A 75 -5.15 -6.58 -19.05
N MET A 76 -4.02 -5.92 -19.35
CA MET A 76 -2.73 -6.30 -18.77
C MET A 76 -2.66 -5.99 -17.27
N THR A 77 -3.21 -4.86 -16.84
CA THR A 77 -3.20 -4.48 -15.42
C THR A 77 -4.19 -5.28 -14.59
N GLU A 78 -5.32 -5.72 -15.14
CA GLU A 78 -6.24 -6.64 -14.47
C GLU A 78 -5.51 -7.95 -14.17
N THR A 79 -4.87 -8.55 -15.18
CA THR A 79 -4.09 -9.79 -14.99
C THR A 79 -2.95 -9.60 -13.98
N ALA A 80 -2.14 -8.55 -14.12
CA ALA A 80 -1.02 -8.30 -13.23
C ALA A 80 -1.46 -7.97 -11.79
N LEU A 81 -2.59 -7.29 -11.62
CA LEU A 81 -3.15 -7.00 -10.31
C LEU A 81 -3.72 -8.26 -9.67
N ASP A 82 -4.45 -9.08 -10.42
CA ASP A 82 -4.96 -10.36 -9.94
C ASP A 82 -3.84 -11.29 -9.49
N GLU A 83 -2.75 -11.41 -10.27
CA GLU A 83 -1.55 -12.15 -9.88
C GLU A 83 -0.92 -11.60 -8.59
N LEU A 84 -0.78 -10.28 -8.49
CA LEU A 84 -0.20 -9.63 -7.32
C LEU A 84 -1.07 -9.80 -6.06
N LEU A 85 -2.40 -9.71 -6.21
CA LEU A 85 -3.37 -9.75 -5.12
C LEU A 85 -3.81 -11.17 -4.74
N SER A 86 -3.54 -12.19 -5.57
CA SER A 86 -3.81 -13.59 -5.24
C SER A 86 -2.58 -14.38 -4.77
N ARG A 87 -1.39 -13.76 -4.79
CA ARG A 87 -0.14 -14.44 -4.43
C ARG A 87 -0.16 -15.04 -3.03
N ASP A 88 0.48 -16.20 -2.90
CA ASP A 88 0.76 -16.83 -1.62
C ASP A 88 1.67 -15.95 -0.75
N LEU A 89 1.31 -15.84 0.53
CA LEU A 89 1.97 -15.02 1.53
C LEU A 89 2.65 -15.89 2.61
N SER A 90 2.53 -17.23 2.53
CA SER A 90 3.06 -18.15 3.54
C SER A 90 4.58 -18.04 3.77
N GLY A 91 5.33 -17.65 2.75
CA GLY A 91 6.78 -17.42 2.83
C GLY A 91 7.18 -16.04 3.32
N LEU A 92 6.24 -15.12 3.59
CA LEU A 92 6.56 -13.74 3.98
C LEU A 92 6.65 -13.59 5.50
N GLU A 93 7.86 -13.39 6.00
CA GLU A 93 8.09 -13.04 7.40
C GLU A 93 8.02 -11.53 7.61
N LEU A 94 6.80 -11.03 7.85
CA LEU A 94 6.57 -9.60 8.07
C LEU A 94 6.86 -9.19 9.52
N VAL A 95 7.59 -8.08 9.68
CA VAL A 95 7.78 -7.40 10.97
C VAL A 95 6.85 -6.21 11.15
N ALA A 96 6.37 -5.63 10.05
CA ALA A 96 5.42 -4.54 10.08
C ALA A 96 4.38 -4.62 8.96
N LEU A 97 3.19 -4.13 9.26
CA LEU A 97 2.08 -3.97 8.34
C LEU A 97 1.58 -2.52 8.38
N MET A 98 1.60 -1.86 7.24
CA MET A 98 1.04 -0.53 7.05
C MET A 98 -0.30 -0.65 6.34
N ILE A 99 -1.36 -0.12 6.95
CA ILE A 99 -2.68 -0.08 6.33
C ILE A 99 -3.17 1.36 6.29
N ASP A 100 -3.57 1.80 5.10
CA ASP A 100 -3.94 3.19 4.87
C ASP A 100 -5.10 3.33 3.88
N GLY A 101 -5.85 4.42 4.03
CA GLY A 101 -6.87 4.85 3.09
C GLY A 101 -6.31 5.89 2.14
N VAL A 102 -6.28 5.57 0.84
CA VAL A 102 -5.76 6.45 -0.20
C VAL A 102 -6.90 6.86 -1.11
N HIS A 103 -7.02 8.17 -1.37
CA HIS A 103 -8.02 8.71 -2.28
C HIS A 103 -7.43 8.84 -3.68
N PHE A 104 -8.08 8.19 -4.65
CA PHE A 104 -7.77 8.25 -6.08
C PHE A 104 -8.94 8.91 -6.81
N ALA A 105 -8.82 10.22 -7.06
CA ALA A 105 -9.91 11.03 -7.59
C ALA A 105 -11.20 10.88 -6.76
N GLU A 106 -12.23 10.23 -7.30
CA GLU A 106 -13.52 10.02 -6.63
C GLU A 106 -13.58 8.69 -5.85
N SER A 107 -12.62 7.78 -6.05
CA SER A 107 -12.54 6.52 -5.33
C SER A 107 -11.67 6.64 -4.07
N CYS A 108 -12.05 5.91 -3.03
CA CYS A 108 -11.20 5.65 -1.88
C CYS A 108 -10.78 4.19 -1.95
N CYS A 109 -9.50 3.91 -1.70
CA CYS A 109 -9.00 2.55 -1.64
C CYS A 109 -8.25 2.32 -0.34
N ILE A 110 -8.36 1.11 0.19
CA ILE A 110 -7.55 0.64 1.31
C ILE A 110 -6.35 -0.12 0.74
N VAL A 111 -5.16 0.24 1.19
CA VAL A 111 -3.91 -0.38 0.79
C VAL A 111 -3.28 -1.04 2.00
N ALA A 112 -2.80 -2.28 1.82
CA ALA A 112 -1.95 -2.96 2.80
C ALA A 112 -0.55 -3.19 2.24
N LEU A 113 0.46 -2.79 3.01
CA LEU A 113 1.86 -2.91 2.67
C LEU A 113 2.61 -3.61 3.82
N GLY A 114 3.17 -4.78 3.54
CA GLY A 114 4.04 -5.51 4.44
C GLY A 114 5.48 -5.02 4.36
N ILE A 115 6.20 -5.14 5.47
CA ILE A 115 7.64 -4.94 5.54
C ILE A 115 8.25 -6.19 6.18
N ASP A 116 9.16 -6.84 5.46
CA ASP A 116 9.84 -8.04 5.95
C ASP A 116 11.03 -7.72 6.87
N LEU A 117 11.66 -8.77 7.39
CA LEU A 117 12.85 -8.68 8.26
C LEU A 117 14.03 -7.93 7.64
N ASP A 118 14.17 -8.00 6.32
CA ASP A 118 15.23 -7.33 5.56
C ASP A 118 14.88 -5.87 5.21
N GLY A 119 13.65 -5.45 5.53
CA GLY A 119 13.15 -4.11 5.25
C GLY A 119 12.59 -3.94 3.83
N HIS A 120 12.42 -5.02 3.07
CA HIS A 120 11.74 -4.95 1.78
C HIS A 120 10.25 -4.74 1.95
N LYS A 121 9.69 -3.93 1.04
CA LYS A 121 8.28 -3.55 1.04
C LYS A 121 7.50 -4.42 0.08
N HIS A 122 6.42 -4.99 0.58
CA HIS A 122 5.59 -5.96 -0.09
C HIS A 122 4.17 -5.43 -0.22
N PRO A 123 3.70 -5.02 -1.41
CA PRO A 123 2.29 -4.72 -1.63
C PRO A 123 1.46 -5.98 -1.38
N LEU A 124 0.52 -5.94 -0.44
CA LEU A 124 -0.24 -7.13 -0.04
C LEU A 124 -1.67 -7.07 -0.56
N ALA A 125 -2.32 -5.91 -0.44
CA ALA A 125 -3.70 -5.72 -0.86
C ALA A 125 -3.97 -4.31 -1.36
N LEU A 126 -4.91 -4.21 -2.31
CA LEU A 126 -5.56 -2.98 -2.76
C LEU A 126 -7.04 -3.30 -2.93
N VAL A 127 -7.90 -2.67 -2.14
CA VAL A 127 -9.35 -2.88 -2.21
C VAL A 127 -10.05 -1.53 -2.29
N GLU A 128 -10.99 -1.37 -3.20
CA GLU A 128 -11.83 -0.18 -3.24
C GLU A 128 -12.74 -0.13 -2.01
N GLY A 129 -12.68 0.97 -1.27
CA GLY A 129 -13.37 1.18 -0.02
C GLY A 129 -12.70 2.22 0.86
N ALA A 130 -13.43 2.66 1.88
CA ALA A 130 -12.97 3.68 2.81
C ALA A 130 -12.58 3.06 4.16
N THR A 131 -11.63 3.67 4.87
CA THR A 131 -11.14 3.14 6.16
C THR A 131 -12.20 3.19 7.26
N GLU A 132 -13.31 3.89 7.05
CA GLU A 132 -14.50 3.87 7.90
C GLU A 132 -15.39 2.64 7.70
N ASN A 133 -15.27 1.92 6.57
CA ASN A 133 -16.04 0.72 6.29
C ASN A 133 -15.39 -0.50 6.96
N ALA A 134 -15.85 -0.82 8.16
CA ALA A 134 -15.28 -1.91 8.97
C ALA A 134 -15.34 -3.28 8.28
N THR A 135 -16.37 -3.55 7.46
CA THR A 135 -16.51 -4.81 6.73
C THR A 135 -15.40 -4.96 5.70
N VAL A 136 -15.21 -3.96 4.83
CA VAL A 136 -14.17 -3.98 3.79
C VAL A 136 -12.77 -4.18 4.40
N VAL A 137 -12.51 -3.53 5.53
CA VAL A 137 -11.22 -3.65 6.21
C VAL A 137 -11.02 -5.04 6.82
N ALA A 138 -12.06 -5.59 7.45
CA ALA A 138 -12.00 -6.93 8.03
C ALA A 138 -11.80 -7.99 6.94
N ASP A 139 -12.56 -7.88 5.85
CA ASP A 139 -12.46 -8.78 4.69
C ASP A 139 -11.05 -8.74 4.08
N LEU A 140 -10.46 -7.55 3.95
CA LEU A 140 -9.08 -7.40 3.48
C LEU A 140 -8.09 -8.17 4.38
N LEU A 141 -8.19 -8.06 5.70
CA LEU A 141 -7.28 -8.74 6.61
C LEU A 141 -7.51 -10.25 6.67
N VAL A 142 -8.76 -10.68 6.54
CA VAL A 142 -9.12 -12.10 6.42
C VAL A 142 -8.53 -12.69 5.14
N ASP A 143 -8.63 -12.00 4.01
CA ASP A 143 -8.00 -12.41 2.75
C ASP A 143 -6.48 -12.56 2.88
N LEU A 144 -5.79 -11.61 3.55
CA LEU A 144 -4.34 -11.75 3.79
C LEU A 144 -4.01 -13.04 4.55
N ARG A 145 -4.78 -13.34 5.61
CA ARG A 145 -4.61 -14.55 6.41
C ARG A 145 -4.88 -15.81 5.58
N GLU A 146 -5.95 -15.81 4.78
CA GLU A 146 -6.34 -16.95 3.94
C GLU A 146 -5.31 -17.22 2.84
N ARG A 147 -4.63 -16.19 2.35
CA ARG A 147 -3.46 -16.31 1.46
C ARG A 147 -2.17 -16.73 2.16
N GLY A 148 -2.21 -17.04 3.46
CA GLY A 148 -1.09 -17.61 4.20
C GLY A 148 -0.27 -16.61 5.04
N LEU A 149 -0.69 -15.35 5.17
CA LEU A 149 0.02 -14.43 6.06
C LEU A 149 -0.06 -14.92 7.51
N ASP A 150 1.10 -15.07 8.16
CA ASP A 150 1.17 -15.44 9.57
C ASP A 150 0.70 -14.29 10.48
N VAL A 151 -0.53 -14.42 10.98
CA VAL A 151 -1.18 -13.47 11.89
C VAL A 151 -0.88 -13.74 13.38
N THR A 152 -0.13 -14.81 13.69
CA THR A 152 0.15 -15.25 15.06
C THR A 152 1.37 -14.56 15.66
N ARG A 153 2.29 -14.09 14.80
CA ARG A 153 3.52 -13.42 15.20
C ARG A 153 3.27 -11.98 15.67
N PRO A 154 4.07 -11.49 16.64
CA PRO A 154 4.07 -10.07 16.98
C PRO A 154 4.45 -9.22 15.77
N MET A 155 3.59 -8.26 15.41
CA MET A 155 3.77 -7.41 14.24
C MET A 155 3.44 -5.97 14.57
N LEU A 156 4.29 -5.03 14.14
CA LEU A 156 4.00 -3.60 14.22
C LEU A 156 2.94 -3.24 13.17
N VAL A 157 1.81 -2.67 13.58
CA VAL A 157 0.74 -2.28 12.66
C VAL A 157 0.58 -0.76 12.65
N GLY A 158 0.93 -0.12 11.54
CA GLY A 158 0.82 1.32 11.35
C GLY A 158 -0.50 1.73 10.69
N LEU A 159 -1.33 2.49 11.41
CA LEU A 159 -2.67 2.91 10.98
C LEU A 159 -2.83 4.44 10.97
N ASP A 160 -3.70 5.00 10.13
CA ASP A 160 -4.06 6.43 10.09
C ASP A 160 -4.78 6.95 11.38
N GLY A 161 -5.34 6.02 12.15
CA GLY A 161 -6.12 6.26 13.37
C GLY A 161 -7.61 5.95 13.23
N SER A 162 -8.06 5.32 12.14
CA SER A 162 -9.42 4.80 11.98
C SER A 162 -9.75 3.77 13.06
N LYS A 163 -10.96 3.90 13.63
CA LYS A 163 -11.49 2.95 14.61
C LYS A 163 -11.84 1.62 13.97
N ALA A 164 -12.34 1.65 12.73
CA ALA A 164 -12.66 0.45 11.97
C ALA A 164 -11.39 -0.34 11.64
N LEU A 165 -10.33 0.33 11.18
CA LEU A 165 -9.00 -0.29 11.02
C LEU A 165 -8.48 -0.91 12.31
N ARG A 166 -8.52 -0.15 13.40
CA ARG A 166 -8.05 -0.65 14.69
C ARG A 166 -8.82 -1.89 15.15
N LYS A 167 -10.15 -1.90 14.96
CA LYS A 167 -10.99 -3.04 15.33
C LYS A 167 -10.65 -4.26 14.47
N ALA A 168 -10.63 -4.11 13.15
CA ALA A 168 -10.35 -5.21 12.23
C ALA A 168 -8.97 -5.84 12.50
N VAL A 169 -7.94 -5.04 12.75
CA VAL A 169 -6.61 -5.54 13.13
C VAL A 169 -6.65 -6.37 14.41
N LEU A 170 -7.38 -5.94 15.43
CA LEU A 170 -7.51 -6.69 16.69
C LEU A 170 -8.36 -7.95 16.56
N ASP A 171 -9.28 -7.97 15.59
CA ASP A 171 -10.14 -9.12 15.34
C ASP A 171 -9.41 -10.22 14.54
N VAL A 172 -8.35 -9.87 13.78
CA VAL A 172 -7.64 -10.81 12.88
C VAL A 172 -6.23 -11.19 13.34
N LEU A 173 -5.47 -10.25 13.91
CA LEU A 173 -4.09 -10.50 14.36
C LEU A 173 -4.06 -10.87 15.85
N ASP A 174 -3.27 -11.89 16.20
CA ASP A 174 -3.19 -12.37 17.59
C ASP A 174 -2.36 -11.44 18.48
N ARG A 175 -1.29 -10.85 17.92
CA ARG A 175 -0.29 -10.07 18.68
C ARG A 175 0.08 -8.72 18.03
N PRO A 176 -0.88 -7.88 17.62
CA PRO A 176 -0.57 -6.63 16.94
C PRO A 176 -0.03 -5.57 17.93
N VAL A 177 1.10 -4.95 17.58
CA VAL A 177 1.58 -3.72 18.20
C VAL A 177 1.07 -2.55 17.37
N ILE A 178 -0.07 -1.98 17.76
CA ILE A 178 -0.72 -0.93 16.95
C ILE A 178 -0.11 0.43 17.23
N GLN A 179 0.43 1.06 16.18
CA GLN A 179 0.94 2.42 16.19
C GLN A 179 0.10 3.29 15.26
N ARG A 180 -0.17 4.54 15.69
CA ARG A 180 -0.70 5.54 14.77
C ARG A 180 0.41 6.12 13.89
N CYS A 181 0.18 6.16 12.58
CA CYS A 181 1.09 6.79 11.63
C CYS A 181 1.30 8.27 11.96
N GLN A 182 2.55 8.61 12.25
CA GLN A 182 2.96 9.97 12.61
C GLN A 182 2.75 10.95 11.45
N LEU A 183 2.98 10.51 10.21
CA LEU A 183 2.77 11.33 9.02
C LEU A 183 1.29 11.70 8.85
N HIS A 184 0.37 10.73 8.99
CA HIS A 184 -1.07 11.02 8.98
C HIS A 184 -1.45 11.97 10.11
N LYS A 185 -0.90 11.76 11.32
CA LYS A 185 -1.16 12.67 12.44
C LYS A 185 -0.69 14.10 12.15
N ILE A 186 0.49 14.29 11.58
CA ILE A 186 1.01 15.61 11.20
C ILE A 186 0.12 16.25 10.12
N ARG A 187 -0.25 15.51 9.07
CA ARG A 187 -1.15 16.02 8.02
C ARG A 187 -2.49 16.46 8.58
N ASN A 188 -3.11 15.63 9.43
CA ASN A 188 -4.39 15.93 10.07
C ASN A 188 -4.31 17.20 10.94
N VAL A 189 -3.24 17.35 11.73
CA VAL A 189 -3.04 18.56 12.54
C VAL A 189 -2.83 19.78 11.66
N LYS A 190 -2.01 19.68 10.59
CA LYS A 190 -1.78 20.79 9.66
C LYS A 190 -3.08 21.22 8.96
N ALA A 191 -3.95 20.28 8.59
CA ALA A 191 -5.22 20.57 7.94
C ALA A 191 -6.10 21.51 8.80
N ASP A 192 -6.14 21.25 10.11
CA ASP A 192 -6.92 22.03 11.09
C ASP A 192 -6.28 23.39 11.47
N LEU A 193 -5.06 23.67 11.02
CA LEU A 193 -4.33 24.89 11.39
C LEU A 193 -4.39 25.98 10.32
N PRO A 194 -4.38 27.27 10.72
CA PRO A 194 -4.14 28.39 9.80
C PRO A 194 -2.86 28.19 8.99
N GLN A 195 -2.88 28.55 7.70
CA GLN A 195 -1.78 28.32 6.76
C GLN A 195 -0.41 28.74 7.31
N ARG A 196 -0.34 29.92 7.97
CA ARG A 196 0.89 30.47 8.57
C ARG A 196 1.53 29.58 9.64
N LEU A 197 0.76 28.72 10.31
CA LEU A 197 1.24 27.85 11.40
C LEU A 197 1.59 26.43 10.91
N ARG A 198 1.14 26.02 9.72
CA ARG A 198 1.29 24.64 9.24
C ARG A 198 2.75 24.20 9.12
N GLY A 199 3.64 25.11 8.70
CA GLY A 199 5.07 24.84 8.55
C GLY A 199 5.76 24.67 9.91
N SER A 200 5.61 25.65 10.80
CA SER A 200 6.27 25.67 12.11
C SER A 200 5.78 24.55 13.02
N VAL A 201 4.46 24.33 13.11
CA VAL A 201 3.90 23.23 13.91
C VAL A 201 4.29 21.87 13.33
N GLY A 202 4.23 21.72 12.00
CA GLY A 202 4.63 20.49 11.33
C GLY A 202 6.07 20.10 11.63
N ARG A 203 7.02 21.04 11.54
CA ARG A 203 8.42 20.80 11.89
C ARG A 203 8.58 20.42 13.36
N ARG A 204 8.00 21.17 14.30
CA ARG A 204 8.07 20.85 15.74
C ARG A 204 7.52 19.46 16.08
N MET A 205 6.46 19.01 15.38
CA MET A 205 5.97 17.64 15.54
C MET A 205 6.96 16.61 15.02
N THR A 206 7.54 16.83 13.83
CA THR A 206 8.58 15.96 13.27
C THR A 206 9.78 15.87 14.21
N ASP A 207 10.28 17.00 14.71
CA ASP A 207 11.42 17.05 15.62
C ASP A 207 11.13 16.26 16.91
N ALA A 208 9.92 16.41 17.47
CA ALA A 208 9.51 15.66 18.65
C ALA A 208 9.48 14.14 18.40
N TYR A 209 9.03 13.68 17.23
CA TYR A 209 9.06 12.25 16.90
C TYR A 209 10.48 11.69 16.68
N HIS A 210 11.47 12.54 16.44
CA HIS A 210 12.89 12.16 16.35
C HIS A 210 13.65 12.32 17.68
N ALA A 211 12.94 12.65 18.79
CA ALA A 211 13.56 12.75 20.11
C ALA A 211 14.17 11.40 20.55
N ALA A 212 15.19 11.46 21.42
CA ALA A 212 15.94 10.28 21.84
C ALA A 212 15.11 9.31 22.69
N SER A 213 14.01 9.78 23.27
CA SER A 213 13.08 8.94 24.02
C SER A 213 11.62 9.30 23.80
N ALA A 214 10.73 8.34 24.05
CA ALA A 214 9.28 8.55 24.02
C ALA A 214 8.83 9.59 25.05
N LEU A 215 9.50 9.70 26.20
CA LEU A 215 9.19 10.67 27.24
C LEU A 215 9.50 12.10 26.79
N GLU A 216 10.65 12.32 26.15
CA GLU A 216 11.02 13.60 25.56
C GLU A 216 10.08 13.99 24.42
N ALA A 217 9.77 13.04 23.53
CA ALA A 217 8.81 13.23 22.45
C ALA A 217 7.45 13.68 23.02
N GLU A 218 6.94 12.99 24.05
CA GLU A 218 5.68 13.32 24.70
C GLU A 218 5.70 14.71 25.35
N ALA A 219 6.78 15.06 26.06
CA ALA A 219 6.93 16.37 26.68
C ALA A 219 6.94 17.49 25.64
N ALA A 220 7.70 17.33 24.55
CA ALA A 220 7.77 18.29 23.45
C ALA A 220 6.41 18.46 22.74
N LEU A 221 5.72 17.35 22.49
CA LEU A 221 4.38 17.32 21.91
C LEU A 221 3.33 17.99 22.80
N ARG A 222 3.36 17.77 24.12
CA ARG A 222 2.49 18.44 25.09
C ARG A 222 2.77 19.94 25.18
N ALA A 223 4.04 20.34 25.25
CA ALA A 223 4.43 21.74 25.25
C ALA A 223 3.97 22.47 23.97
N LEU A 224 4.11 21.81 22.81
CA LEU A 224 3.59 22.30 21.54
C LEU A 224 2.07 22.52 21.60
N ALA A 225 1.31 21.53 22.08
CA ALA A 225 -0.13 21.61 22.20
C ALA A 225 -0.59 22.74 23.15
N SER A 226 0.12 22.98 24.25
CA SER A 226 -0.17 24.08 25.19
C SER A 226 0.16 25.46 24.61
N SER A 227 1.17 25.55 23.75
CA SER A 227 1.60 26.81 23.11
C SER A 227 0.81 27.18 21.85
N ALA A 228 0.01 26.26 21.31
CA ALA A 228 -0.74 26.49 20.08
C ALA A 228 -1.93 27.43 20.35
N PRO A 229 -2.12 28.49 19.54
CA PRO A 229 -3.28 29.36 19.69
C PRO A 229 -4.56 28.52 19.51
N THR A 230 -5.46 28.63 20.48
CA THR A 230 -6.74 27.91 20.51
C THR A 230 -7.49 28.11 19.20
N PRO A 231 -7.91 27.05 18.47
CA PRO A 231 -8.90 27.24 17.43
C PRO A 231 -10.25 27.48 18.11
N VAL A 232 -10.96 28.51 17.65
CA VAL A 232 -12.43 28.55 17.69
C VAL A 232 -12.90 27.16 17.21
N ARG A 233 -13.52 26.38 18.11
CA ARG A 233 -13.71 24.91 18.06
C ARG A 233 -12.42 24.08 18.18
N ARG A 234 -12.19 23.52 19.37
CA ARG A 234 -11.29 22.35 19.59
C ARG A 234 -11.69 21.20 18.64
N PRO A 235 -10.90 20.88 17.60
CA PRO A 235 -11.15 19.69 16.81
C PRO A 235 -10.97 18.46 17.71
N ALA A 236 -11.73 17.39 17.47
CA ALA A 236 -11.59 16.14 18.23
C ALA A 236 -10.13 15.61 18.23
N CYS A 237 -9.36 15.98 17.21
CA CYS A 237 -7.97 15.62 17.04
C CYS A 237 -7.02 16.16 18.12
N VAL A 238 -7.33 17.31 18.76
CA VAL A 238 -6.57 17.93 19.87
C VAL A 238 -7.05 17.37 21.22
N ARG A 239 -8.35 17.08 21.38
CA ARG A 239 -8.89 16.36 22.56
C ARG A 239 -8.35 14.92 22.67
N ALA A 240 -8.00 14.30 21.54
CA ALA A 240 -7.36 12.99 21.51
C ALA A 240 -5.91 12.98 22.04
N TRP A 241 -5.28 14.14 22.26
CA TRP A 241 -3.95 14.23 22.88
C TRP A 241 -4.00 14.12 24.41
N THR A 242 -5.07 14.62 25.04
CA THR A 242 -5.18 14.73 26.50
C THR A 242 -5.99 13.61 27.15
N ARG A 243 -6.84 12.90 26.40
CA ARG A 243 -7.32 11.59 26.86
C ARG A 243 -6.16 10.62 26.72
N ARG A 244 -5.84 9.87 27.79
CA ARG A 244 -5.11 8.60 27.75
C ARG A 244 -5.77 7.71 26.69
N SER A 245 -5.42 7.89 25.42
CA SER A 245 -5.66 6.90 24.39
C SER A 245 -4.49 5.94 24.49
N PRO A 246 -4.72 4.65 24.74
CA PRO A 246 -3.64 3.66 24.85
C PRO A 246 -2.80 3.57 23.56
N CYS A 247 -3.26 4.17 22.45
CA CYS A 247 -2.58 4.21 21.16
C CYS A 247 -1.30 5.08 21.13
N CYS A 248 -1.02 5.88 22.18
CA CYS A 248 0.28 6.52 22.38
C CYS A 248 1.06 5.89 23.55
N GLY A 249 0.56 4.80 24.13
CA GLY A 249 1.27 4.03 25.14
C GLY A 249 2.22 3.05 24.48
N TRP A 250 3.45 3.50 24.20
CA TRP A 250 4.54 2.68 23.64
C TRP A 250 5.15 1.69 24.66
N ALA A 251 4.37 1.29 25.66
CA ALA A 251 4.83 0.34 26.66
C ALA A 251 4.67 -1.08 26.12
N CYS A 252 5.63 -1.52 25.30
CA CYS A 252 6.09 -2.89 25.43
C CYS A 252 6.57 -3.03 26.88
N ARG A 253 5.76 -3.64 27.75
CA ARG A 253 6.30 -4.14 29.01
C ARG A 253 7.30 -5.24 28.63
N PRO A 254 8.57 -5.19 29.06
CA PRO A 254 9.43 -6.37 28.96
C PRO A 254 8.74 -7.53 29.69
N PRO A 255 8.87 -8.78 29.23
CA PRO A 255 8.42 -9.92 30.01
C PRO A 255 9.11 -9.85 31.38
N SER A 256 8.31 -9.91 32.44
CA SER A 256 8.81 -9.90 33.81
C SER A 256 9.82 -11.05 33.99
N PRO A 257 10.96 -10.85 34.68
CA PRO A 257 11.91 -11.92 34.98
C PRO A 257 11.35 -12.72 36.15
N ALA A 258 10.31 -13.48 35.89
CA ALA A 258 9.72 -14.37 36.88
C ALA A 258 9.36 -15.66 36.18
N HIS A 259 10.39 -16.44 35.85
CA HIS A 259 10.46 -17.91 35.99
C HIS A 259 11.96 -18.22 36.10
N CYS A 260 12.58 -17.76 37.20
CA CYS A 260 13.80 -18.40 37.68
C CYS A 260 13.44 -19.84 38.01
N ALA A 261 14.20 -20.77 37.42
CA ALA A 261 14.19 -22.17 37.74
C ALA A 261 14.11 -22.39 39.26
N ARG A 262 13.16 -23.23 39.69
CA ARG A 262 13.22 -23.80 41.04
C ARG A 262 14.48 -24.67 41.11
N PRO A 263 15.32 -24.51 42.14
CA PRO A 263 16.44 -25.41 42.34
C PRO A 263 15.93 -26.79 42.73
N THR A 264 16.44 -27.79 42.03
CA THR A 264 16.48 -29.19 42.40
C THR A 264 17.00 -29.30 43.84
N GLN A 265 16.16 -29.77 44.77
CA GLN A 265 16.65 -30.36 46.01
C GLN A 265 16.79 -31.87 45.80
N LEU A 266 18.05 -32.28 45.62
CA LEU A 266 18.54 -33.63 45.86
C LEU A 266 18.94 -33.74 47.34
N SER A 267 18.62 -34.88 47.95
CA SER A 267 19.07 -35.50 49.22
C SER A 267 17.85 -35.91 50.06
N ARG A 268 17.67 -37.15 50.52
CA ARG A 268 18.45 -38.40 50.56
C ARG A 268 17.45 -39.56 50.50
#